data_AF-A0AAD4F1X1-F1
#
_entry.id   AF-A0AAD4F1X1-F1
#
_cell.length_a   1.000
_cell.length_b   1.000
_cell.length_c   1.000
_cell.angle_alpha   90.00
_cell.angle_beta   90.00
_cell.angle_gamma   90.00
#
_symmetry.space_group_name_H-M   'P 1'
#
loop_
_entity.id
_entity.type
_entity.pdbx_description
1 polymer ?
#
loop_
_entity_poly.entity_id
_entity_poly.type
_entity_poly.pdbx_seq_one_letter_code
_entity_poly.pdbx_strand_id
1 'polypeptide(L)'
;MWHNCGNQSPGDVRRTVIGYFESWSLLRRGCANRDISSIRYDSLTHINVAFGYIKPGSYEIYPINGASIAGFKDITDLKQHAPNLQVWLSLGGWSFSDNDTDTQPVFGDLSSTGDKRFQFFTNLENFMLEHFDIEEMIKYVDWVNLMTYDLQVEPEEHQAFMFHADY
;
A
#
# COMPACT_ATOMS: atom_id res chain seq x y z
N MET A 1 -28.63 13.20 -38.16
CA MET A 1 -27.89 11.98 -37.76
C MET A 1 -26.43 12.40 -37.70
N TRP A 2 -25.93 12.74 -36.50
CA TRP A 2 -24.62 13.35 -36.32
C TRP A 2 -23.61 12.26 -35.93
N HIS A 3 -22.56 12.12 -36.73
CA HIS A 3 -21.35 11.39 -36.36
C HIS A 3 -20.47 12.31 -35.51
N ASN A 4 -20.04 11.83 -34.34
CA ASN A 4 -18.92 12.38 -33.60
C ASN A 4 -17.96 11.22 -33.31
N CYS A 5 -16.88 11.13 -34.09
CA CYS A 5 -15.76 10.25 -33.78
C CYS A 5 -14.78 11.07 -32.94
N GLY A 6 -14.79 10.84 -31.64
CA GLY A 6 -13.87 11.46 -30.69
C GLY A 6 -12.41 11.15 -31.05
N ASN A 7 -11.58 12.16 -30.88
CA ASN A 7 -10.14 12.17 -31.07
C ASN A 7 -9.46 10.92 -30.49
N GLN A 8 -8.62 10.29 -31.30
CA GLN A 8 -7.60 9.38 -30.80
C GLN A 8 -6.57 10.19 -30.02
N SER A 9 -6.67 10.18 -28.68
CA SER A 9 -5.52 10.52 -27.85
C SER A 9 -4.42 9.48 -28.14
N PRO A 10 -3.17 9.88 -28.41
CA PRO A 10 -2.06 8.94 -28.48
C PRO A 10 -1.80 8.48 -27.05
N GLY A 11 -2.49 7.41 -26.63
CA GLY A 11 -2.24 6.76 -25.36
C GLY A 11 -0.82 6.20 -25.39
N ASP A 12 0.10 6.87 -24.70
CA ASP A 12 1.41 6.32 -24.39
C ASP A 12 1.20 5.09 -23.50
N VAL A 13 1.17 3.91 -24.10
CA VAL A 13 1.05 2.62 -23.42
C VAL A 13 2.37 2.22 -22.76
N ARG A 14 2.98 3.11 -21.96
CA ARG A 14 3.93 2.67 -20.93
C ARG A 14 3.16 1.69 -20.06
N ARG A 15 3.35 0.40 -20.33
CA ARG A 15 2.57 -0.68 -19.77
C ARG A 15 2.77 -0.62 -18.26
N THR A 16 1.76 -0.14 -17.54
CA THR A 16 1.76 -0.18 -16.08
C THR A 16 1.85 -1.64 -15.64
N VAL A 17 2.94 -2.00 -14.97
CA VAL A 17 3.16 -3.30 -14.34
C VAL A 17 3.27 -3.07 -12.84
N ILE A 18 2.31 -3.60 -12.09
CA ILE A 18 2.21 -3.47 -10.64
C ILE A 18 2.55 -4.83 -10.01
N GLY A 19 3.60 -4.88 -9.20
CA GLY A 19 3.93 -6.04 -8.37
C GLY A 19 3.34 -5.91 -6.97
N TYR A 20 2.95 -7.02 -6.36
CA TYR A 20 2.69 -7.09 -4.92
C TYR A 20 3.82 -7.86 -4.25
N PHE A 21 4.35 -7.32 -3.17
CA PHE A 21 5.40 -7.97 -2.39
C PHE A 21 4.98 -8.11 -0.93
N GLU A 22 4.90 -9.36 -0.50
CA GLU A 22 4.65 -9.76 0.87
C GLU A 22 5.88 -9.48 1.73
N SER A 23 5.89 -8.36 2.45
CA SER A 23 7.01 -7.94 3.31
C SER A 23 7.40 -8.99 4.36
N TRP A 24 6.46 -9.82 4.82
CA TRP A 24 6.75 -10.89 5.77
C TRP A 24 7.59 -12.03 5.17
N SER A 25 7.70 -12.11 3.84
CA SER A 25 8.54 -13.10 3.16
C SER A 25 10.04 -12.91 3.44
N LEU A 26 10.46 -11.69 3.78
CA LEU A 26 11.84 -11.34 4.15
C LEU A 26 12.29 -12.00 5.45
N LEU A 27 11.36 -12.26 6.36
CA LEU A 27 11.64 -12.89 7.66
C LEU A 27 11.37 -14.40 7.67
N ARG A 28 10.87 -14.96 6.55
CA ARG A 28 10.67 -16.41 6.41
C ARG A 28 12.02 -17.13 6.32
N ARG A 29 12.07 -18.36 6.80
CA ARG A 29 13.26 -19.23 6.77
C ARG A 29 13.12 -20.33 5.72
N GLY A 30 14.26 -20.84 5.24
CA GLY A 30 14.30 -21.95 4.27
C GLY A 30 13.86 -21.55 2.86
N CYS A 31 13.35 -22.50 2.09
CA CYS A 31 13.02 -22.32 0.66
C CYS A 31 11.91 -21.29 0.39
N ALA A 32 11.16 -20.91 1.43
CA ALA A 32 10.11 -19.89 1.38
C ALA A 32 10.63 -18.47 1.64
N ASN A 33 11.91 -18.29 2.00
CA ASN A 33 12.53 -16.97 2.09
C ASN A 33 12.58 -16.33 0.70
N ARG A 34 12.24 -15.06 0.63
CA ARG A 34 12.42 -14.20 -0.54
C ARG A 34 13.17 -12.98 -0.05
N ASP A 35 14.43 -12.86 -0.46
CA ASP A 35 15.20 -11.66 -0.18
C ASP A 35 14.79 -10.51 -1.12
N ILE A 36 15.26 -9.31 -0.84
CA ILE A 36 15.02 -8.12 -1.66
C ILE A 36 15.52 -8.31 -3.10
N SER A 37 16.60 -9.08 -3.30
CA SER A 37 17.17 -9.34 -4.62
C SER A 37 16.25 -10.18 -5.53
N SER A 38 15.29 -10.89 -4.95
CA SER A 38 14.24 -11.59 -5.70
C SER A 38 13.23 -10.66 -6.37
N ILE A 39 13.19 -9.37 -5.98
CA ILE A 39 12.32 -8.36 -6.58
C ILE A 39 12.94 -7.91 -7.91
N ARG A 40 12.26 -8.23 -9.01
CA ARG A 40 12.60 -7.78 -10.37
C ARG A 40 12.13 -6.35 -10.62
N TYR A 41 12.69 -5.40 -9.87
CA TYR A 41 12.31 -3.98 -9.90
C TYR A 41 12.48 -3.34 -11.28
N ASP A 42 13.39 -3.86 -12.11
CA ASP A 42 13.66 -3.46 -13.49
C ASP A 42 12.48 -3.72 -14.44
N SER A 43 11.58 -4.60 -14.04
CA SER A 43 10.41 -5.02 -14.82
C SER A 43 9.10 -4.43 -14.31
N LEU A 44 9.15 -3.60 -13.26
CA LEU A 44 7.99 -3.03 -12.58
C LEU A 44 7.93 -1.52 -12.78
N THR A 45 6.70 -1.02 -12.84
CA THR A 45 6.41 0.42 -12.74
C THR A 45 5.99 0.81 -11.32
N HIS A 46 5.33 -0.10 -10.61
CA HIS A 46 4.85 0.08 -9.25
C HIS A 46 5.06 -1.20 -8.44
N ILE A 47 5.28 -1.06 -7.13
CA ILE A 47 5.28 -2.16 -6.18
C ILE A 47 4.44 -1.82 -4.95
N ASN A 48 3.47 -2.67 -4.65
CA ASN A 48 2.68 -2.65 -3.43
C ASN A 48 3.37 -3.49 -2.35
N VAL A 49 3.80 -2.85 -1.28
CA VAL A 49 4.38 -3.50 -0.11
C VAL A 49 3.26 -3.87 0.85
N ALA A 50 3.03 -5.17 0.98
CA ALA A 50 1.93 -5.76 1.74
C ALA A 50 2.47 -6.41 3.03
N PHE A 51 1.90 -6.24 4.21
CA PHE A 51 0.89 -5.25 4.59
C PHE A 51 1.34 -4.52 5.86
N GLY A 52 1.02 -3.22 5.95
CA GLY A 52 0.88 -2.54 7.23
C GLY A 52 -0.53 -2.72 7.77
N TYR A 53 -0.70 -2.69 9.08
CA TYR A 53 -1.97 -2.76 9.79
C TYR A 53 -2.28 -1.41 10.44
N ILE A 54 -3.56 -1.18 10.71
CA ILE A 54 -4.07 0.01 11.41
C ILE A 54 -4.55 -0.44 12.78
N LYS A 55 -4.01 0.15 13.85
CA LYS A 55 -4.31 -0.27 15.22
C LYS A 55 -5.72 0.15 15.63
N PRO A 56 -6.55 -0.76 16.18
CA PRO A 56 -7.88 -0.42 16.64
C PRO A 56 -7.87 0.71 17.69
N GLY A 57 -8.77 1.69 17.52
CA GLY A 57 -8.95 2.82 18.44
C GLY A 57 -7.91 3.93 18.34
N SER A 58 -6.62 3.64 18.13
CA SER A 58 -5.59 4.68 17.97
C SER A 58 -5.33 5.07 16.51
N TYR A 59 -5.63 4.18 15.55
CA TYR A 59 -5.29 4.29 14.13
C TYR A 59 -3.79 4.44 13.84
N GLU A 60 -2.92 3.99 14.75
CA GLU A 60 -1.48 3.95 14.53
C GLU A 60 -1.15 2.88 13.47
N ILE A 61 -0.18 3.17 12.59
CA ILE A 61 0.28 2.23 11.57
C ILE A 61 1.37 1.34 12.17
N TYR A 62 1.29 0.04 11.93
CA TYR A 62 2.32 -0.91 12.37
C TYR A 62 2.47 -2.07 11.36
N PRO A 63 3.63 -2.73 11.25
CA PRO A 63 3.79 -3.88 10.36
C PRO A 63 2.89 -5.05 10.78
N ILE A 64 2.39 -5.83 9.82
CA ILE A 64 1.80 -7.14 10.11
C ILE A 64 2.81 -8.05 10.84
N ASN A 65 2.32 -9.00 11.63
CA ASN A 65 3.15 -10.04 12.24
C ASN A 65 4.07 -10.70 11.20
N GLY A 66 5.37 -10.74 11.50
CA GLY A 66 6.36 -11.32 10.61
C GLY A 66 6.89 -10.37 9.53
N ALA A 67 6.42 -9.13 9.47
CA ALA A 67 7.06 -8.04 8.74
C ALA A 67 7.82 -7.11 9.71
N SER A 68 8.65 -6.20 9.17
CA SER A 68 9.37 -5.20 9.95
C SER A 68 9.47 -3.88 9.21
N ILE A 69 9.64 -2.80 9.96
CA ILE A 69 9.93 -1.47 9.39
C ILE A 69 11.20 -1.50 8.53
N ALA A 70 12.24 -2.21 8.99
CA ALA A 70 13.45 -2.40 8.20
C ALA A 70 13.17 -3.05 6.84
N GLY A 71 12.29 -4.06 6.78
CA GLY A 71 11.90 -4.68 5.51
C GLY A 71 11.15 -3.74 4.59
N PHE A 72 10.29 -2.85 5.12
CA PHE A 72 9.65 -1.80 4.30
C PHE A 72 10.67 -0.81 3.75
N LYS A 73 11.65 -0.42 4.58
CA LYS A 73 12.75 0.45 4.15
C LYS A 73 13.58 -0.20 3.06
N ASP A 74 13.97 -1.46 3.22
CA ASP A 74 14.78 -2.19 2.24
C ASP A 74 14.11 -2.26 0.87
N ILE A 75 12.77 -2.42 0.82
CA ILE A 75 12.02 -2.41 -0.45
C ILE A 75 11.97 -0.99 -1.03
N THR A 76 11.83 0.02 -0.19
CA THR A 76 11.84 1.43 -0.63
C THR A 76 13.20 1.83 -1.19
N ASP A 77 14.30 1.34 -0.62
CA ASP A 77 15.67 1.60 -1.05
C ASP A 77 15.95 1.07 -2.49
N LEU A 78 15.10 0.20 -3.06
CA LEU A 78 15.20 -0.23 -4.47
C LEU A 78 15.16 0.94 -5.46
N LYS A 79 14.59 2.07 -5.04
CA LYS A 79 14.45 3.28 -5.86
C LYS A 79 15.78 3.96 -6.15
N GLN A 80 16.81 3.71 -5.33
CA GLN A 80 18.19 4.10 -5.62
C GLN A 80 18.69 3.47 -6.93
N HIS A 81 18.15 2.31 -7.30
CA HIS A 81 18.52 1.56 -8.51
C HIS A 81 17.47 1.73 -9.62
N ALA A 82 16.20 1.93 -9.27
CA ALA A 82 15.11 2.20 -10.18
C ALA A 82 14.37 3.48 -9.78
N PRO A 83 14.88 4.67 -10.15
CA PRO A 83 14.33 5.95 -9.70
C PRO A 83 12.91 6.23 -10.21
N ASN A 84 12.45 5.52 -11.24
CA ASN A 84 11.09 5.64 -11.75
C ASN A 84 10.12 4.62 -11.14
N LEU A 85 10.59 3.72 -10.25
CA LEU A 85 9.73 2.75 -9.57
C LEU A 85 8.91 3.47 -8.50
N GLN A 86 7.59 3.35 -8.58
CA GLN A 86 6.71 3.79 -7.50
C GLN A 86 6.59 2.69 -6.44
N VAL A 87 6.71 3.05 -5.17
CA VAL A 87 6.58 2.12 -4.03
C VAL A 87 5.39 2.58 -3.20
N TRP A 88 4.42 1.69 -3.00
CA TRP A 88 3.17 1.96 -2.30
C TRP A 88 3.05 1.05 -1.07
N LEU A 89 2.78 1.62 0.10
CA LEU A 89 2.44 0.82 1.28
C LEU A 89 0.97 0.42 1.20
N SER A 90 0.71 -0.88 1.27
CA SER A 90 -0.65 -1.43 1.34
C SER A 90 -1.03 -1.64 2.80
N LEU A 91 -2.11 -1.01 3.26
CA LEU A 91 -2.66 -1.17 4.60
C LEU A 91 -3.88 -2.11 4.59
N GLY A 92 -3.96 -3.01 5.56
CA GLY A 92 -5.05 -3.98 5.70
C GLY A 92 -4.65 -5.38 5.24
N GLY A 93 -5.38 -5.94 4.28
CA GLY A 93 -5.19 -7.33 3.84
C GLY A 93 -6.29 -8.27 4.36
N TRP A 94 -6.33 -9.50 3.83
CA TRP A 94 -7.42 -10.45 4.11
C TRP A 94 -7.63 -10.67 5.61
N SER A 95 -6.57 -11.07 6.32
CA SER A 95 -6.66 -11.36 7.75
C SER A 95 -6.85 -10.14 8.65
N PHE A 96 -6.73 -8.92 8.11
CA PHE A 96 -7.12 -7.71 8.84
C PHE A 96 -8.64 -7.60 8.94
N SER A 97 -9.36 -8.18 7.98
CA SER A 97 -10.81 -8.13 7.87
C SER A 97 -11.51 -9.40 8.36
N ASP A 98 -10.76 -10.39 8.89
CA ASP A 98 -11.31 -11.64 9.41
C ASP A 98 -12.37 -11.39 10.49
N ASN A 99 -13.47 -12.15 10.44
CA ASN A 99 -14.56 -12.04 11.41
C ASN A 99 -14.08 -12.28 12.86
N ASP A 100 -14.75 -11.63 13.80
CA ASP A 100 -14.50 -11.78 15.24
C ASP A 100 -13.07 -11.36 15.66
N THR A 101 -12.43 -10.48 14.88
CA THR A 101 -11.14 -9.85 15.22
C THR A 101 -11.32 -8.38 15.59
N ASP A 102 -10.43 -7.86 16.43
CA ASP A 102 -10.43 -6.45 16.81
C ASP A 102 -10.13 -5.50 15.63
N THR A 103 -9.54 -6.02 14.54
CA THR A 103 -9.21 -5.26 13.33
C THR A 103 -10.35 -5.14 12.34
N GLN A 104 -11.30 -6.08 12.37
CA GLN A 104 -12.47 -6.09 11.47
C GLN A 104 -13.22 -4.74 11.41
N PRO A 105 -13.59 -4.09 12.53
CA PRO A 105 -14.36 -2.85 12.48
C PRO A 105 -13.52 -1.62 12.10
N VAL A 106 -12.19 -1.72 12.02
CA VAL A 106 -11.30 -0.55 12.01
C VAL A 106 -11.56 0.36 10.81
N PHE A 107 -11.74 -0.18 9.60
CA PHE A 107 -12.03 0.65 8.42
C PHE A 107 -13.41 1.34 8.51
N GLY A 108 -14.42 0.63 8.98
CA GLY A 108 -15.76 1.19 9.19
C GLY A 108 -15.75 2.28 10.27
N ASP A 109 -15.05 2.04 11.37
CA ASP A 109 -14.89 2.98 12.47
C ASP A 109 -14.11 4.23 12.05
N LEU A 110 -12.94 4.05 11.43
CA LEU A 110 -12.08 5.13 10.91
C LEU A 110 -12.80 6.03 9.92
N SER A 111 -13.59 5.46 9.01
CA SER A 111 -14.33 6.23 7.99
C SER A 111 -15.55 6.97 8.54
N SER A 112 -16.05 6.59 9.73
CA SER A 112 -17.33 7.07 10.28
C SER A 112 -17.40 8.57 10.58
N THR A 113 -16.27 9.23 10.87
CA THR A 113 -16.24 10.68 11.17
C THR A 113 -15.06 11.39 10.53
N GLY A 114 -15.17 12.71 10.36
CA GLY A 114 -14.06 13.54 9.88
C GLY A 114 -12.85 13.50 10.81
N ASP A 115 -13.08 13.59 12.12
CA ASP A 115 -12.01 13.60 13.13
C ASP A 115 -11.20 12.30 13.14
N LYS A 116 -11.86 11.15 12.97
CA LYS A 116 -11.18 9.84 12.90
C LYS A 116 -10.35 9.70 11.63
N ARG A 117 -10.87 10.15 10.49
CA ARG A 117 -10.09 10.21 9.25
C ARG A 117 -8.88 11.14 9.40
N PHE A 118 -9.05 12.31 10.03
CA PHE A 118 -7.95 13.23 10.28
C PHE A 118 -6.87 12.64 11.21
N GLN A 119 -7.29 11.96 12.28
CA GLN A 119 -6.36 11.25 13.17
C GLN A 119 -5.59 10.16 12.44
N PHE A 120 -6.28 9.37 11.61
CA PHE A 120 -5.62 8.36 10.78
C PHE A 120 -4.58 8.99 9.83
N PHE A 121 -4.92 10.05 9.11
CA PHE A 121 -3.96 10.72 8.21
C PHE A 121 -2.77 11.29 8.99
N THR A 122 -3.00 11.87 10.17
CA THR A 122 -1.92 12.37 11.03
C THR A 122 -0.98 11.24 11.46
N ASN A 123 -1.52 10.09 11.85
CA ASN A 123 -0.70 8.93 12.24
C ASN A 123 0.03 8.31 11.06
N LEU A 124 -0.61 8.27 9.89
CA LEU A 124 0.01 7.79 8.66
C LEU A 124 1.18 8.70 8.26
N GLU A 125 0.99 10.02 8.30
CA GLU A 125 2.06 10.98 8.04
C GLU A 125 3.22 10.82 9.02
N ASN A 126 2.93 10.73 10.32
CA ASN A 126 3.96 10.52 11.35
C ASN A 126 4.74 9.21 11.13
N PHE A 127 4.05 8.12 10.80
CA PHE A 127 4.68 6.83 10.48
C PHE A 127 5.62 6.95 9.28
N MET A 128 5.18 7.69 8.24
CA MET A 128 5.99 7.91 7.06
C MET A 128 7.23 8.78 7.39
N LEU A 129 7.07 9.83 8.21
CA LEU A 129 8.14 10.74 8.64
C LEU A 129 9.18 10.06 9.55
N GLU A 130 8.73 9.17 10.43
CA GLU A 130 9.60 8.52 11.40
C GLU A 130 10.46 7.42 10.78
N HIS A 131 9.92 6.73 9.76
CA HIS A 131 10.52 5.48 9.27
C HIS A 131 11.06 5.56 7.86
N PHE A 132 10.75 6.64 7.14
CA PHE A 132 11.20 6.83 5.78
C PHE A 132 11.76 8.23 5.61
N ASP A 133 12.82 8.34 4.80
CA ASP A 133 13.38 9.64 4.44
C ASP A 133 12.39 10.35 3.51
N ILE A 134 11.48 11.16 4.07
CA ILE A 134 10.42 11.80 3.28
C ILE A 134 11.01 12.70 2.18
N GLU A 135 12.12 13.40 2.40
CA GLU A 135 12.71 14.26 1.36
C GLU A 135 13.21 13.46 0.15
N GLU A 136 13.74 12.27 0.39
CA GLU A 136 14.10 11.34 -0.68
C GLU A 136 12.88 10.58 -1.21
N MET A 137 11.92 10.24 -0.37
CA MET A 137 10.72 9.50 -0.74
C MET A 137 9.71 10.33 -1.53
N ILE A 138 9.48 11.62 -1.25
CA ILE A 138 8.51 12.45 -2.00
C ILE A 138 8.87 12.58 -3.48
N LYS A 139 10.13 12.34 -3.83
CA LYS A 139 10.54 12.27 -5.24
C LYS A 139 9.90 11.09 -5.97
N TYR A 140 9.37 10.11 -5.23
CA TYR A 140 9.10 8.79 -5.76
C TYR A 140 7.92 8.01 -5.12
N VAL A 141 7.44 8.35 -3.91
CA VAL A 141 6.29 7.73 -3.22
C VAL A 141 5.10 8.63 -3.45
N ASP A 142 4.23 8.17 -4.34
CA ASP A 142 3.12 8.99 -4.81
C ASP A 142 1.79 8.66 -4.10
N TRP A 143 1.62 7.45 -3.52
CA TRP A 143 0.31 6.98 -3.04
C TRP A 143 0.40 5.98 -1.87
N VAL A 144 -0.62 5.99 -1.01
CA VAL A 144 -0.92 4.93 -0.04
C VAL A 144 -2.15 4.16 -0.49
N ASN A 145 -2.10 2.82 -0.42
CA ASN A 145 -3.19 1.95 -0.84
C ASN A 145 -3.89 1.34 0.39
N LEU A 146 -5.17 1.64 0.61
CA LEU A 146 -6.01 0.96 1.61
C LEU A 146 -6.70 -0.22 0.97
N MET A 147 -6.36 -1.43 1.42
CA MET A 147 -6.93 -2.67 0.93
C MET A 147 -8.01 -3.16 1.88
N THR A 148 -9.27 -2.96 1.49
CA THR A 148 -10.47 -3.33 2.26
C THR A 148 -11.25 -4.44 1.55
N TYR A 149 -11.84 -5.34 2.33
CA TYR A 149 -12.67 -6.44 1.83
C TYR A 149 -14.07 -6.30 2.44
N ASP A 150 -15.10 -6.29 1.60
CA ASP A 150 -16.50 -6.42 2.06
C ASP A 150 -16.81 -7.92 2.20
N LEU A 151 -17.25 -8.34 3.38
CA LEU A 151 -17.54 -9.74 3.71
C LEU A 151 -19.03 -9.98 4.06
N GLN A 152 -19.91 -9.00 3.87
CA GLN A 152 -21.36 -9.20 4.12
C GLN A 152 -22.07 -9.95 2.99
N VAL A 153 -21.40 -10.17 1.87
CA VAL A 153 -21.83 -11.03 0.75
C VAL A 153 -20.57 -11.75 0.24
N GLU A 154 -20.67 -13.01 -0.19
CA GLU A 154 -19.53 -13.78 -0.73
C GLU A 154 -18.70 -13.01 -1.79
N PRO A 155 -17.39 -13.29 -1.93
CA PRO A 155 -16.39 -12.29 -2.28
C PRO A 155 -16.30 -12.05 -3.79
N GLU A 156 -16.87 -10.95 -4.27
CA GLU A 156 -16.55 -10.43 -5.61
C GLU A 156 -16.03 -8.99 -5.61
N GLU A 157 -16.06 -8.26 -4.50
CA GLU A 157 -15.65 -6.85 -4.47
C GLU A 157 -14.45 -6.57 -3.57
N HIS A 158 -13.30 -6.32 -4.21
CA HIS A 158 -12.11 -5.78 -3.59
C HIS A 158 -12.16 -4.25 -3.73
N GLN A 159 -12.13 -3.50 -2.63
CA GLN A 159 -12.01 -2.05 -2.69
C GLN A 159 -10.63 -1.62 -2.20
N ALA A 160 -9.78 -1.29 -3.17
CA ALA A 160 -8.47 -0.68 -3.01
C ALA A 160 -8.62 0.83 -3.17
N PHE A 161 -8.59 1.59 -2.07
CA PHE A 161 -8.65 3.04 -2.12
C PHE A 161 -7.22 3.60 -2.15
N MET A 162 -6.86 4.29 -3.22
CA MET A 162 -5.58 4.99 -3.32
C MET A 162 -5.74 6.43 -2.83
N PHE A 163 -4.92 6.84 -1.88
CA PHE A 163 -4.86 8.21 -1.38
C PHE A 163 -3.55 8.85 -1.80
N HIS A 164 -3.65 10.05 -2.37
CA HIS A 164 -2.49 10.89 -2.64
C HIS A 164 -2.09 11.59 -1.35
N ALA A 165 -0.78 11.67 -1.09
CA ALA A 165 -0.29 12.55 -0.04
C ALA A 165 -0.15 13.96 -0.63
N ASP A 166 -1.13 14.83 -0.36
CA ASP A 166 -1.01 16.26 -0.66
C ASP A 166 -0.21 16.93 0.47
N TYR A 167 0.97 17.45 0.16
CA TYR A 167 1.81 18.28 1.05
C TYR A 167 1.67 19.76 0.72
#